data_AF-A0AAC8QBZ9-F1
#
_entry.id   AF-A0AAC8QBZ9-F1
#
_cell.length_a   1.000
_cell.length_b   1.000
_cell.length_c   1.000
_cell.angle_alpha   90.00
_cell.angle_beta   90.00
_cell.angle_gamma   90.00
#
_symmetry.space_group_name_H-M   'P 1'
#
loop_
_entity.id
_entity.type
_entity.pdbx_description
1 polymer ?
#
loop_
_entity_poly.entity_id
_entity_poly.type
_entity_poly.pdbx_seq_one_letter_code
_entity_poly.pdbx_strand_id
1 'polypeptide(L)'
;MEELPDGSVLLVTWPTAADFASEAARQAQARALVHLRPELDFDTVLHTLRERSATLAPVEPHFHPDVAPLLSRTLDGFAISERQRKIAELNVWQPPEPEEWLPADAALPSDLEDPQSVLAHYGYLSERLVALLHSEVPSVLQETPESLTDADVYFWSEDFPKTRLREAIDEHAVPAVGAYLGEVLVRHLGGRWIPREKLEESQVLVGQRIWLPFVRARRYLQSRQSLLEHSLTQLYRVAERHRHGPPSSRR
;
A
#
# COMPACT_ATOMS: atom_id res chain seq x y z
N MET A 1 33.03 -24.97 -14.53
CA MET A 1 34.10 -25.89 -14.96
C MET A 1 34.43 -26.73 -13.74
N GLU A 2 34.08 -28.02 -13.75
CA GLU A 2 34.35 -28.96 -12.66
C GLU A 2 35.08 -30.17 -13.25
N GLU A 3 36.18 -30.60 -12.62
CA GLU A 3 36.94 -31.77 -13.03
C GLU A 3 36.40 -33.02 -12.33
N LEU A 4 35.99 -34.01 -13.13
CA LEU A 4 35.48 -35.28 -12.65
C LEU A 4 36.64 -36.27 -12.39
N PRO A 5 36.43 -37.30 -11.53
CA PRO A 5 37.49 -38.21 -11.10
C PRO A 5 38.21 -38.99 -12.21
N ASP A 6 37.62 -39.04 -13.41
CA ASP A 6 38.17 -39.71 -14.59
C ASP A 6 38.97 -38.76 -15.52
N GLY A 7 39.13 -37.49 -15.13
CA GLY A 7 39.82 -36.47 -15.93
C GLY A 7 38.93 -35.73 -16.93
N SER A 8 37.61 -35.97 -16.93
CA SER A 8 36.64 -35.21 -17.73
C SER A 8 36.38 -33.84 -17.12
N VAL A 9 36.03 -32.85 -17.96
CA VAL A 9 35.67 -31.49 -17.51
C VAL A 9 34.20 -31.20 -17.82
N LEU A 10 33.40 -30.90 -16.80
CA LEU A 10 32.04 -30.38 -16.97
C LEU A 10 32.08 -28.86 -17.18
N LEU A 11 31.74 -28.42 -18.38
CA LEU A 11 31.73 -27.02 -18.80
C LEU A 11 30.30 -26.59 -19.14
N VAL A 12 29.63 -25.93 -18.20
CA VAL A 12 28.29 -25.35 -18.43
C VAL A 12 28.47 -23.94 -18.97
N THR A 13 28.39 -23.78 -20.30
CA THR A 13 28.49 -22.48 -21.00
C THR A 13 27.14 -21.83 -21.28
N TRP A 14 26.08 -22.64 -21.30
CA TRP A 14 24.70 -22.22 -21.52
C TRP A 14 23.77 -23.36 -21.07
N PRO A 15 22.58 -23.09 -20.51
CA PRO A 15 21.99 -21.80 -20.13
C PRO A 15 22.75 -21.06 -19.01
N THR A 16 22.59 -19.75 -18.92
CA THR A 16 23.07 -18.96 -17.77
C THR A 16 21.99 -18.82 -16.69
N ALA A 17 22.35 -18.28 -15.52
CA ALA A 17 21.38 -17.99 -14.46
C ALA A 17 20.29 -16.97 -14.89
N ALA A 18 20.56 -16.14 -15.92
CA ALA A 18 19.57 -15.22 -16.48
C ALA A 18 18.52 -15.93 -17.37
N ASP A 19 18.86 -17.09 -17.93
CA ASP A 19 17.98 -17.87 -18.81
C ASP A 19 17.06 -18.82 -18.04
N PHE A 20 16.98 -18.65 -16.72
CA PHE A 20 16.28 -19.57 -15.83
C PHE A 20 14.82 -19.78 -16.24
N ALA A 21 14.16 -18.79 -16.83
CA ALA A 21 12.77 -18.93 -17.27
C ALA A 21 12.61 -19.74 -18.58
N SER A 22 13.70 -20.02 -19.31
CA SER A 22 13.63 -20.71 -20.59
C SER A 22 13.54 -22.24 -20.45
N GLU A 23 12.82 -22.85 -21.38
CA GLU A 23 12.64 -24.30 -21.42
C GLU A 23 13.97 -25.04 -21.67
N ALA A 24 14.78 -24.53 -22.61
CA ALA A 24 16.11 -25.07 -22.88
C ALA A 24 16.99 -25.05 -21.63
N ALA A 25 16.87 -24.00 -20.81
CA ALA A 25 17.65 -23.93 -19.59
C ALA A 25 17.26 -25.00 -18.56
N ARG A 26 15.95 -25.20 -18.37
CA ARG A 26 15.45 -26.19 -17.41
C ARG A 26 15.76 -27.61 -17.82
N GLN A 27 15.71 -27.91 -19.12
CA GLN A 27 16.15 -29.20 -19.64
C GLN A 27 17.65 -29.45 -19.38
N ALA A 28 18.52 -28.48 -19.67
CA ALA A 28 19.95 -28.60 -19.43
C ALA A 28 20.27 -28.80 -17.94
N GLN A 29 19.60 -28.03 -17.06
CA GLN A 29 19.77 -28.15 -15.62
C GLN A 29 19.26 -29.49 -15.08
N ALA A 30 18.11 -29.98 -15.55
CA ALA A 30 17.58 -31.29 -15.16
C ALA A 30 18.55 -32.41 -15.54
N ARG A 31 19.11 -32.37 -16.76
CA ARG A 31 20.12 -33.34 -17.22
C ARG A 31 21.37 -33.33 -16.35
N ALA A 32 21.88 -32.14 -16.02
CA ALA A 32 23.05 -32.00 -15.16
C ALA A 32 22.78 -32.54 -13.74
N LEU A 33 21.62 -32.25 -13.14
CA LEU A 33 21.27 -32.72 -11.80
C LEU A 33 21.16 -34.24 -11.73
N VAL A 34 20.48 -34.88 -12.69
CA VAL A 34 20.35 -36.34 -12.74
C VAL A 34 21.70 -37.01 -13.01
N HIS A 35 22.56 -36.40 -13.82
CA HIS A 35 23.91 -36.91 -14.06
C HIS A 35 24.76 -36.93 -12.78
N LEU A 36 24.70 -35.87 -11.98
CA LEU A 36 25.43 -35.77 -10.70
C LEU A 36 24.77 -36.58 -9.57
N ARG A 37 23.47 -36.86 -9.67
CA ARG A 37 22.66 -37.57 -8.68
C ARG A 37 21.76 -38.60 -9.39
N PRO A 38 22.32 -39.78 -9.74
CA PRO A 38 21.65 -40.78 -10.57
C PRO A 38 20.36 -41.37 -9.97
N GLU A 39 20.15 -41.19 -8.67
CA GLU A 39 18.92 -41.60 -7.98
C GLU A 39 17.72 -40.68 -8.23
N LEU A 40 17.93 -39.50 -8.83
CA LEU A 40 16.86 -38.56 -9.17
C LEU A 40 16.17 -38.94 -10.49
N ASP A 41 14.84 -38.82 -10.51
CA ASP A 41 14.05 -38.98 -11.73
C ASP A 41 14.05 -37.69 -12.58
N PHE A 42 14.36 -37.82 -13.86
CA PHE A 42 14.49 -36.67 -14.77
C PHE A 42 13.19 -35.89 -14.92
N ASP A 43 12.05 -36.57 -15.12
CA ASP A 43 10.78 -35.91 -15.37
C ASP A 43 10.30 -35.16 -14.12
N THR A 44 10.47 -35.74 -12.94
CA THR A 44 10.18 -35.12 -11.65
C THR A 44 11.05 -33.88 -11.41
N VAL A 45 12.35 -33.96 -11.69
CA VAL A 45 13.27 -32.82 -11.57
C VAL A 45 12.89 -31.71 -12.55
N LEU A 46 12.66 -32.04 -13.82
CA LEU A 46 12.29 -31.07 -14.85
C LEU A 46 10.95 -30.39 -14.51
N HIS A 47 9.97 -31.14 -14.03
CA HIS A 47 8.68 -30.59 -13.58
C HIS A 47 8.87 -29.59 -12.45
N THR A 48 9.59 -29.97 -11.39
CA THR A 48 9.89 -29.08 -10.25
C THR A 48 10.62 -27.81 -10.69
N LEU A 49 11.57 -27.94 -11.61
CA LEU A 49 12.31 -26.81 -12.16
C LEU A 49 11.41 -25.86 -12.97
N ARG A 50 10.48 -26.40 -13.77
CA ARG A 50 9.49 -25.60 -14.51
C ARG A 50 8.55 -24.87 -13.57
N GLU A 51 8.04 -25.51 -12.52
CA GLU A 51 7.18 -24.86 -11.52
C GLU A 51 7.89 -23.69 -10.82
N ARG A 52 9.16 -23.88 -10.43
CA ARG A 52 9.99 -22.80 -9.87
C ARG A 52 10.20 -21.65 -10.84
N SER A 53 10.47 -21.95 -12.11
CA SER A 53 10.57 -20.92 -13.16
C SER A 53 9.28 -20.14 -13.33
N ALA A 54 8.14 -20.84 -13.40
CA ALA A 54 6.84 -20.19 -13.54
C ALA A 54 6.55 -19.25 -12.36
N THR A 55 6.95 -19.64 -11.14
CA THR A 55 6.78 -18.82 -9.94
C THR A 55 7.65 -17.55 -9.95
N LEU A 56 8.84 -17.62 -10.56
CA LEU A 56 9.81 -16.54 -10.60
C LEU A 56 9.79 -15.74 -11.91
N ALA A 57 8.97 -16.14 -12.89
CA ALA A 57 8.84 -15.45 -14.16
C ALA A 57 8.44 -13.99 -13.90
N PRO A 58 9.11 -13.01 -14.53
CA PRO A 58 8.78 -11.61 -14.36
C PRO A 58 7.33 -11.32 -14.72
N VAL A 59 6.62 -10.64 -13.83
CA VAL A 59 5.26 -10.12 -14.00
C VAL A 59 5.36 -8.61 -13.97
N GLU A 60 4.85 -7.95 -15.01
CA GLU A 60 4.85 -6.48 -15.07
C GLU A 60 3.85 -5.91 -14.05
N PRO A 61 4.23 -4.92 -13.22
CA PRO A 61 3.29 -4.25 -12.33
C PRO A 61 2.31 -3.36 -13.09
N HIS A 62 1.02 -3.58 -12.89
CA HIS A 62 -0.06 -2.74 -13.44
C HIS A 62 -1.19 -2.61 -12.40
N PHE A 63 -0.81 -2.10 -11.24
CA PHE A 63 -1.66 -1.89 -10.08
C PHE A 63 -2.75 -0.83 -10.32
N HIS A 64 -3.83 -0.91 -9.54
CA HIS A 64 -4.88 0.11 -9.55
C HIS A 64 -4.27 1.51 -9.27
N PRO A 65 -4.58 2.54 -10.08
CA PRO A 65 -3.89 3.83 -10.04
C PRO A 65 -3.95 4.53 -8.68
N ASP A 66 -5.03 4.33 -7.91
CA ASP A 66 -5.20 5.00 -6.61
C ASP A 66 -4.32 4.45 -5.49
N VAL A 67 -3.79 3.25 -5.68
CA VAL A 67 -2.94 2.57 -4.69
C VAL A 67 -1.59 2.18 -5.28
N ALA A 68 -1.37 2.41 -6.58
CA ALA A 68 -0.13 2.06 -7.26
C ALA A 68 1.15 2.58 -6.58
N PRO A 69 1.23 3.84 -6.09
CA PRO A 69 2.42 4.32 -5.38
C PRO A 69 2.70 3.57 -4.09
N LEU A 70 1.64 3.25 -3.32
CA LEU A 70 1.73 2.47 -2.09
C LEU A 70 2.20 1.03 -2.41
N LEU A 71 1.49 0.36 -3.32
CA LEU A 71 1.78 -1.04 -3.66
C LEU A 71 3.21 -1.19 -4.20
N SER A 72 3.65 -0.30 -5.08
CA SER A 72 5.00 -0.34 -5.65
C SER A 72 6.11 -0.33 -4.59
N ARG A 73 5.92 0.42 -3.50
CA ARG A 73 6.89 0.51 -2.40
C ARG A 73 6.76 -0.64 -1.40
N THR A 74 5.55 -1.15 -1.17
CA THR A 74 5.35 -2.32 -0.28
C THR A 74 5.95 -3.61 -0.85
N LEU A 75 6.13 -3.70 -2.18
CA LEU A 75 6.81 -4.82 -2.84
C LEU A 75 8.23 -5.08 -2.31
N ASP A 76 8.93 -4.05 -1.84
CA ASP A 76 10.27 -4.18 -1.29
C ASP A 76 10.30 -4.93 0.05
N GLY A 77 9.17 -4.97 0.76
CA GLY A 77 9.01 -5.74 1.99
C GLY A 77 8.81 -7.25 1.79
N PHE A 78 8.54 -7.71 0.56
CA PHE A 78 8.40 -9.14 0.28
C PHE A 78 9.72 -9.77 -0.16
N ALA A 79 9.89 -11.06 0.18
CA ALA A 79 11.02 -11.84 -0.31
C ALA A 79 11.02 -11.88 -1.84
N ILE A 80 12.20 -11.85 -2.45
CA ILE A 80 12.37 -11.88 -3.91
C ILE A 80 11.64 -13.08 -4.53
N SER A 81 11.66 -14.23 -3.86
CA SER A 81 10.97 -15.45 -4.30
C SER A 81 9.44 -15.34 -4.31
N GLU A 82 8.87 -14.39 -3.59
CA GLU A 82 7.42 -14.19 -3.49
C GLU A 82 6.94 -12.99 -4.31
N ARG A 83 7.87 -12.11 -4.70
CA ARG A 83 7.56 -10.82 -5.31
C ARG A 83 6.72 -10.95 -6.58
N GLN A 84 7.06 -11.86 -7.49
CA GLN A 84 6.31 -12.04 -8.75
C GLN A 84 4.88 -12.53 -8.52
N ARG A 85 4.71 -13.49 -7.61
CA ARG A 85 3.38 -13.94 -7.17
C ARG A 85 2.58 -12.79 -6.55
N LYS A 86 3.21 -11.98 -5.71
CA LYS A 86 2.56 -10.81 -5.07
C LYS A 86 2.18 -9.73 -6.08
N ILE A 87 3.02 -9.46 -7.08
CA ILE A 87 2.68 -8.57 -8.19
C ILE A 87 1.45 -9.10 -8.94
N ALA A 88 1.42 -10.40 -9.27
CA ALA A 88 0.27 -11.00 -9.94
C ALA A 88 -1.03 -10.91 -9.12
N GLU A 89 -0.97 -11.19 -7.81
CA GLU A 89 -2.09 -11.04 -6.88
C GLU A 89 -2.59 -9.59 -6.81
N LEU A 90 -1.68 -8.62 -6.69
CA LEU A 90 -2.01 -7.21 -6.57
C LEU A 90 -2.46 -6.58 -7.91
N ASN A 91 -2.07 -7.14 -9.04
CA ASN A 91 -2.51 -6.71 -10.36
C ASN A 91 -4.00 -7.01 -10.60
N VAL A 92 -4.52 -8.10 -10.03
CA VAL A 92 -5.95 -8.46 -10.15
C VAL A 92 -6.78 -7.90 -9.00
N TRP A 93 -6.14 -7.56 -7.88
CA TRP A 93 -6.81 -6.97 -6.74
C TRP A 93 -7.27 -5.54 -7.03
N GLN A 94 -8.49 -5.23 -6.59
CA GLN A 94 -9.08 -3.90 -6.68
C GLN A 94 -9.32 -3.39 -5.26
N PRO A 95 -8.82 -2.20 -4.90
CA PRO A 95 -9.12 -1.64 -3.59
C PRO A 95 -10.61 -1.27 -3.54
N PRO A 96 -11.29 -1.45 -2.39
CA PRO A 96 -12.69 -1.05 -2.26
C PRO A 96 -12.80 0.47 -2.42
N GLU A 97 -13.83 0.95 -3.13
CA GLU A 97 -14.09 2.38 -3.24
C GLU A 97 -14.31 3.01 -1.86
N PRO A 98 -13.70 4.17 -1.54
CA PRO A 98 -13.95 4.83 -0.26
C PRO A 98 -15.43 5.15 -0.08
N GLU A 99 -16.00 4.66 1.01
CA GLU A 99 -17.39 4.94 1.41
C GLU A 99 -17.47 6.12 2.39
N GLU A 100 -16.32 6.60 2.88
CA GLU A 100 -16.22 7.64 3.90
C GLU A 100 -16.45 9.04 3.32
N TRP A 101 -17.52 9.18 2.53
CA TRP A 101 -17.95 10.46 1.97
C TRP A 101 -19.47 10.60 1.90
N LEU A 102 -19.92 11.86 1.92
CA LEU A 102 -21.32 12.26 1.73
C LEU A 102 -21.41 13.36 0.67
N PRO A 103 -22.55 13.50 -0.02
CA PRO A 103 -22.85 14.68 -0.82
C PRO A 103 -22.75 15.98 0.00
N ALA A 104 -22.31 17.08 -0.62
CA ALA A 104 -22.12 18.36 0.08
C ALA A 104 -23.40 18.92 0.75
N ASP A 105 -24.58 18.62 0.21
CA ASP A 105 -25.88 19.01 0.75
C ASP A 105 -26.32 18.15 1.95
N ALA A 106 -25.66 17.03 2.20
CA ALA A 106 -25.86 16.19 3.38
C ALA A 106 -24.99 16.62 4.58
N ALA A 107 -24.34 17.80 4.51
CA ALA A 107 -23.58 18.36 5.63
C ALA A 107 -24.45 18.49 6.88
N LEU A 108 -23.96 18.00 8.01
CA LEU A 108 -24.64 18.15 9.28
C LEU A 108 -24.55 19.61 9.77
N PRO A 109 -25.64 20.18 10.32
CA PRO A 109 -25.64 21.54 10.85
C PRO A 109 -24.78 21.61 12.11
N SER A 110 -23.92 22.64 12.24
CA SER A 110 -22.98 22.81 13.36
C SER A 110 -23.62 22.52 14.73
N ASP A 111 -22.99 21.67 15.52
CA ASP A 111 -23.33 21.33 16.91
C ASP A 111 -22.39 22.00 17.93
N LEU A 112 -21.48 22.85 17.46
CA LEU A 112 -20.44 23.46 18.28
C LEU A 112 -20.79 24.88 18.72
N GLU A 113 -20.51 25.17 19.99
CA GLU A 113 -20.50 26.54 20.53
C GLU A 113 -19.26 27.32 20.08
N ASP A 114 -18.09 26.67 20.03
CA ASP A 114 -16.83 27.26 19.58
C ASP A 114 -16.10 26.38 18.53
N PRO A 115 -16.39 26.60 17.24
CA PRO A 115 -15.71 25.89 16.16
C PRO A 115 -14.20 26.14 16.09
N GLN A 116 -13.69 27.30 16.53
CA GLN A 116 -12.28 27.65 16.38
C GLN A 116 -11.39 26.83 17.32
N SER A 117 -11.83 26.65 18.57
CA SER A 117 -11.15 25.78 19.53
C SER A 117 -11.05 24.33 19.04
N VAL A 118 -12.11 23.82 18.42
CA VAL A 118 -12.11 22.46 17.86
C VAL A 118 -11.16 22.32 16.66
N LEU A 119 -11.08 23.33 15.79
CA LEU A 119 -10.10 23.33 14.69
C LEU A 119 -8.65 23.38 15.21
N ALA A 120 -8.38 24.16 16.25
CA ALA A 120 -7.07 24.17 16.90
C ALA A 120 -6.72 22.79 17.50
N HIS A 121 -7.72 22.10 18.06
CA HIS A 121 -7.53 20.72 18.54
C HIS A 121 -7.19 19.75 17.41
N TYR A 122 -7.78 19.87 16.21
CA TYR A 122 -7.41 19.04 15.07
C TYR A 122 -5.97 19.30 14.61
N GLY A 123 -5.53 20.56 14.60
CA GLY A 123 -4.13 20.91 14.35
C GLY A 123 -3.19 20.20 15.34
N TYR A 124 -3.51 20.25 16.63
CA TYR A 124 -2.75 19.52 17.66
C TYR A 124 -2.74 18.01 17.43
N LEU A 125 -3.87 17.40 17.04
CA LEU A 125 -3.93 15.97 16.71
C LEU A 125 -3.06 15.62 15.48
N SER A 126 -3.04 16.47 14.45
CA SER A 126 -2.16 16.31 13.28
C SER A 126 -0.68 16.30 13.70
N GLU A 127 -0.28 17.25 14.56
CA GLU A 127 1.08 17.30 15.12
C GLU A 127 1.45 16.03 15.90
N ARG A 128 0.49 15.35 16.53
CA ARG A 128 0.75 14.06 17.19
C ARG A 128 1.11 12.96 16.20
N LEU A 129 0.58 12.95 14.97
CA LEU A 129 1.02 11.99 13.95
C LEU A 129 2.46 12.29 13.55
N VAL A 130 2.78 13.57 13.36
CA VAL A 130 4.15 14.01 13.08
C VAL A 130 5.08 13.56 14.21
N ALA A 131 4.72 13.79 15.47
CA ALA A 131 5.50 13.33 16.61
C ALA A 131 5.68 11.80 16.62
N LEU A 132 4.65 11.03 16.25
CA LEU A 132 4.70 9.57 16.17
C LEU A 132 5.63 9.07 15.06
N LEU A 133 5.67 9.75 13.91
CA LEU A 133 6.27 9.21 12.68
C LEU A 133 7.53 9.92 12.20
N HIS A 134 7.80 11.18 12.56
CA HIS A 134 8.83 12.01 11.91
C HIS A 134 10.25 11.43 11.89
N SER A 135 10.58 10.50 12.81
CA SER A 135 11.88 9.83 12.83
C SER A 135 12.01 8.79 11.71
N GLU A 136 10.95 8.00 11.49
CA GLU A 136 10.93 6.91 10.49
C GLU A 136 10.39 7.38 9.14
N VAL A 137 9.49 8.36 9.16
CA VAL A 137 8.83 8.95 8.00
C VAL A 137 9.00 10.47 8.04
N PRO A 138 10.18 11.03 7.75
CA PRO A 138 10.42 12.48 7.85
C PRO A 138 9.53 13.32 6.95
N SER A 139 9.02 12.75 5.85
CA SER A 139 8.11 13.45 4.93
C SER A 139 6.81 13.90 5.60
N VAL A 140 6.43 13.31 6.74
CA VAL A 140 5.22 13.73 7.46
C VAL A 140 5.25 15.19 7.89
N LEU A 141 6.43 15.77 8.10
CA LEU A 141 6.62 17.18 8.42
C LEU A 141 6.14 18.13 7.31
N GLN A 142 6.09 17.64 6.06
CA GLN A 142 5.69 18.46 4.91
C GLN A 142 4.17 18.45 4.69
N GLU A 143 3.46 17.50 5.31
CA GLU A 143 2.01 17.32 5.17
C GLU A 143 1.57 17.35 3.69
N THR A 144 2.22 16.51 2.88
CA THR A 144 2.02 16.41 1.43
C THR A 144 1.18 15.18 1.07
N PRO A 145 0.64 15.10 -0.16
CA PRO A 145 0.02 13.87 -0.64
C PRO A 145 0.97 12.67 -0.56
N GLU A 146 2.25 12.88 -0.88
CA GLU A 146 3.29 11.86 -0.82
C GLU A 146 3.55 11.38 0.61
N SER A 147 3.45 12.23 1.62
CA SER A 147 3.65 11.82 3.01
C SER A 147 2.53 10.91 3.54
N LEU A 148 1.32 10.97 2.98
CA LEU A 148 0.27 9.98 3.24
C LEU A 148 0.69 8.59 2.72
N THR A 149 1.30 8.52 1.53
CA THR A 149 1.82 7.26 0.99
C THR A 149 2.99 6.73 1.80
N ASP A 150 3.90 7.59 2.23
CA ASP A 150 5.03 7.16 3.05
C ASP A 150 4.54 6.64 4.42
N ALA A 151 3.53 7.29 5.02
CA ALA A 151 2.89 6.80 6.24
C ALA A 151 2.19 5.45 6.02
N ASP A 152 1.45 5.28 4.92
CA ASP A 152 0.80 4.00 4.55
C ASP A 152 1.83 2.86 4.47
N VAL A 153 2.97 3.10 3.80
CA VAL A 153 4.06 2.12 3.67
C VAL A 153 4.61 1.74 5.05
N TYR A 154 4.90 2.73 5.89
CA TYR A 154 5.45 2.50 7.23
C TYR A 154 4.49 1.69 8.12
N PHE A 155 3.23 2.11 8.22
CA PHE A 155 2.25 1.40 9.04
C PHE A 155 2.07 -0.06 8.57
N TRP A 156 2.13 -0.28 7.26
CA TRP A 156 2.01 -1.63 6.68
C TRP A 156 3.24 -2.49 6.91
N SER A 157 4.46 -1.94 6.76
CA SER A 157 5.70 -2.69 6.99
C SER A 157 5.82 -3.14 8.44
N GLU A 158 5.43 -2.28 9.38
CA GLU A 158 5.51 -2.53 10.83
C GLU A 158 4.37 -3.40 11.38
N ASP A 159 3.40 -3.80 10.54
CA ASP A 159 2.19 -4.49 10.99
C ASP A 159 1.55 -3.74 12.19
N PHE A 160 1.48 -2.41 12.07
CA PHE A 160 1.22 -1.52 13.21
C PHE A 160 -0.04 -1.86 14.01
N PRO A 161 -1.18 -2.22 13.39
CA PRO A 161 -2.39 -2.62 14.12
C PRO A 161 -2.19 -3.84 15.04
N LYS A 162 -1.24 -4.72 14.72
CA LYS A 162 -0.94 -5.92 15.50
C LYS A 162 0.10 -5.68 16.59
N THR A 163 0.99 -4.70 16.42
CA THR A 163 2.13 -4.47 17.32
C THR A 163 1.82 -3.49 18.46
N ARG A 164 0.60 -2.97 18.56
CA ARG A 164 0.16 -2.03 19.60
C ARG A 164 -1.17 -2.48 20.22
N LEU A 165 -1.43 -2.05 21.45
CA LEU A 165 -2.72 -2.30 22.12
C LEU A 165 -3.84 -1.56 21.39
N ARG A 166 -5.00 -2.22 21.25
CA ARG A 166 -6.12 -1.66 20.50
C ARG A 166 -6.61 -0.35 21.10
N GLU A 167 -6.70 -0.27 22.43
CA GLU A 167 -7.13 0.94 23.11
C GLU A 167 -6.18 2.11 22.82
N ALA A 168 -4.87 1.86 22.84
CA ALA A 168 -3.87 2.89 22.54
C ALA A 168 -3.94 3.37 21.07
N ILE A 169 -4.25 2.47 20.12
CA ILE A 169 -4.48 2.84 18.72
C ILE A 169 -5.72 3.73 18.63
N ASP A 170 -6.83 3.32 19.25
CA ASP A 170 -8.10 4.04 19.19
C ASP A 170 -8.03 5.41 19.87
N GLU A 171 -7.34 5.53 21.00
CA GLU A 171 -7.23 6.78 21.76
C GLU A 171 -6.19 7.76 21.20
N HIS A 172 -5.20 7.28 20.44
CA HIS A 172 -4.06 8.12 20.04
C HIS A 172 -3.77 8.10 18.54
N ALA A 173 -3.63 6.92 17.93
CA ALA A 173 -3.26 6.82 16.53
C ALA A 173 -4.43 7.18 15.60
N VAL A 174 -5.65 6.72 15.88
CA VAL A 174 -6.84 7.02 15.07
C VAL A 174 -7.11 8.53 15.01
N PRO A 175 -7.17 9.28 16.13
CA PRO A 175 -7.33 10.72 16.08
C PRO A 175 -6.20 11.44 15.34
N ALA A 176 -4.94 11.04 15.56
CA ALA A 176 -3.79 11.67 14.93
C ALA A 176 -3.78 11.47 13.41
N VAL A 177 -4.02 10.23 12.95
CA VAL A 177 -4.11 9.91 11.52
C VAL A 177 -5.29 10.62 10.86
N GLY A 178 -6.47 10.64 11.50
CA GLY A 178 -7.65 11.30 10.96
C GLY A 178 -7.46 12.79 10.80
N ALA A 179 -6.91 13.46 11.82
CA ALA A 179 -6.61 14.89 11.76
C ALA A 179 -5.58 15.21 10.68
N TYR A 180 -4.48 14.46 10.63
CA TYR A 180 -3.43 14.64 9.62
C TYR A 180 -3.95 14.48 8.19
N LEU A 181 -4.73 13.42 7.93
CA LEU A 181 -5.38 13.22 6.63
C LEU A 181 -6.25 14.43 6.27
N GLY A 182 -7.05 14.93 7.22
CA GLY A 182 -7.89 16.09 6.98
C GLY A 182 -7.10 17.38 6.71
N GLU A 183 -5.99 17.61 7.41
CA GLU A 183 -5.09 18.74 7.14
C GLU A 183 -4.49 18.68 5.73
N VAL A 184 -4.07 17.50 5.28
CA VAL A 184 -3.58 17.31 3.90
C VAL A 184 -4.68 17.59 2.87
N LEU A 185 -5.92 17.14 3.11
CA LEU A 185 -7.07 17.45 2.24
C LEU A 185 -7.37 18.96 2.19
N VAL A 186 -7.36 19.63 3.34
CA VAL A 186 -7.57 21.09 3.43
C VAL A 186 -6.49 21.84 2.66
N ARG A 187 -5.22 21.50 2.90
CA ARG A 187 -4.08 22.23 2.33
C ARG A 187 -3.92 22.03 0.84
N HIS A 188 -4.06 20.79 0.36
CA HIS A 188 -3.70 20.45 -1.03
C HIS A 188 -4.89 20.33 -1.97
N LEU A 189 -6.10 20.13 -1.46
CA LEU A 189 -7.32 20.06 -2.28
C LEU A 189 -8.25 21.25 -2.07
N GLY A 190 -7.82 22.28 -1.32
CA GLY A 190 -8.66 23.43 -0.98
C GLY A 190 -9.86 23.04 -0.11
N GLY A 191 -9.70 21.99 0.68
CA GLY A 191 -10.75 21.48 1.55
C GLY A 191 -11.11 22.48 2.66
N ARG A 192 -12.30 22.33 3.22
CA ARG A 192 -12.74 23.10 4.40
C ARG A 192 -13.25 22.16 5.47
N TRP A 193 -12.67 22.26 6.66
CA TRP A 193 -13.19 21.57 7.84
C TRP A 193 -14.62 22.02 8.15
N ILE A 194 -15.45 21.03 8.47
CA ILE A 194 -16.75 21.17 9.11
C ILE A 194 -16.60 20.42 10.45
N PRO A 195 -16.12 21.13 11.50
CA PRO A 195 -15.82 20.52 12.78
C PRO A 195 -17.11 20.08 13.49
N ARG A 196 -16.99 19.04 14.31
CA ARG A 196 -18.07 18.44 15.09
C ARG A 196 -17.64 18.18 16.51
N GLU A 197 -18.60 18.03 17.41
CA GLU A 197 -18.34 17.64 18.80
C GLU A 197 -17.68 16.25 18.86
N LYS A 198 -18.16 15.29 18.07
CA LYS A 198 -17.55 13.96 17.95
C LYS A 198 -16.63 13.87 16.74
N LEU A 199 -15.42 13.34 16.95
CA LEU A 199 -14.40 13.21 15.90
C LEU A 199 -14.87 12.40 14.69
N GLU A 200 -15.59 11.31 14.91
CA GLU A 200 -16.10 10.46 13.81
C GLU A 200 -17.17 11.15 12.97
N GLU A 201 -17.79 12.21 13.48
CA GLU A 201 -18.74 13.03 12.74
C GLU A 201 -18.02 14.16 11.98
N SER A 202 -16.76 14.46 12.30
CA SER A 202 -15.98 15.55 11.72
C SER A 202 -15.66 15.35 10.24
N GLN A 203 -15.78 16.45 9.51
CA GLN A 203 -15.96 16.42 8.06
C GLN A 203 -14.98 17.36 7.36
N VAL A 204 -14.52 17.00 6.16
CA VAL A 204 -13.78 17.90 5.27
C VAL A 204 -14.51 18.01 3.94
N LEU A 205 -15.02 19.20 3.63
CA LEU A 205 -15.63 19.48 2.33
C LEU A 205 -14.54 19.70 1.28
N VAL A 206 -14.52 18.87 0.23
CA VAL A 206 -13.65 19.02 -0.96
C VAL A 206 -14.54 18.98 -2.20
N GLY A 207 -14.56 20.06 -2.97
CA GLY A 207 -15.45 20.18 -4.12
C GLY A 207 -16.93 20.07 -3.73
N GLN A 208 -17.60 19.02 -4.20
CA GLN A 208 -19.02 18.71 -3.91
C GLN A 208 -19.20 17.50 -2.99
N ARG A 209 -18.12 17.06 -2.32
CA ARG A 209 -18.15 15.91 -1.41
C ARG A 209 -17.58 16.27 -0.05
N ILE A 210 -18.22 15.73 0.96
CA ILE A 210 -17.76 15.74 2.33
C ILE A 210 -17.01 14.44 2.56
N TRP A 211 -15.83 14.50 3.14
CA TRP A 211 -15.01 13.35 3.51
C TRP A 211 -14.99 13.21 5.03
N LEU A 212 -14.86 11.99 5.54
CA LEU A 212 -14.86 11.66 6.97
C LEU A 212 -13.48 11.10 7.39
N PRO A 213 -12.47 11.95 7.66
CA PRO A 213 -11.10 11.50 7.86
C PRO A 213 -10.92 10.58 9.08
N PHE A 214 -11.63 10.85 10.18
CA PHE A 214 -11.53 10.04 11.40
C PHE A 214 -12.18 8.67 11.24
N VAL A 215 -13.28 8.57 10.48
CA VAL A 215 -13.88 7.28 10.11
C VAL A 215 -12.91 6.48 9.25
N ARG A 216 -12.27 7.12 8.28
CA ARG A 216 -11.23 6.49 7.45
C ARG A 216 -10.09 5.97 8.32
N ALA A 217 -9.53 6.80 9.20
CA ALA A 217 -8.43 6.43 10.09
C ALA A 217 -8.79 5.24 10.98
N ARG A 218 -10.02 5.20 11.51
CA ARG A 218 -10.50 4.09 12.33
C ARG A 218 -10.57 2.78 11.58
N ARG A 219 -11.06 2.78 10.34
CA ARG A 219 -11.10 1.60 9.44
C ARG A 219 -9.69 1.18 9.02
N TYR A 220 -8.87 2.14 8.63
CA TYR A 220 -7.47 1.99 8.22
C TYR A 220 -6.63 1.25 9.26
N LEU A 221 -6.71 1.63 10.53
CA LEU A 221 -5.88 1.04 11.59
C LEU A 221 -6.47 -0.25 12.20
N GLN A 222 -7.42 -0.95 11.57
CA GLN A 222 -8.03 -2.17 12.13
C GLN A 222 -7.14 -3.42 12.02
N SER A 223 -6.47 -3.58 10.89
CA SER A 223 -5.64 -4.74 10.59
C SER A 223 -4.62 -4.40 9.51
N ARG A 224 -3.60 -5.24 9.31
CA ARG A 224 -2.64 -5.07 8.21
C ARG A 224 -3.29 -5.00 6.83
N GLN A 225 -4.34 -5.80 6.63
CA GLN A 225 -5.10 -5.80 5.38
C GLN A 225 -5.89 -4.49 5.21
N SER A 226 -6.48 -3.99 6.30
CA SER A 226 -7.20 -2.72 6.32
C SER A 226 -6.31 -1.52 5.99
N LEU A 227 -4.99 -1.60 6.24
CA LEU A 227 -4.05 -0.55 5.81
C LEU A 227 -3.99 -0.42 4.27
N LEU A 228 -4.21 -1.50 3.53
CA LEU A 228 -4.28 -1.47 2.07
C LEU A 228 -5.68 -1.08 1.58
N GLU A 229 -6.71 -1.72 2.14
CA GLU A 229 -8.12 -1.50 1.75
C GLU A 229 -8.61 -0.09 2.08
N HIS A 230 -8.11 0.47 3.17
CA HIS A 230 -8.48 1.81 3.64
C HIS A 230 -7.29 2.77 3.65
N SER A 231 -6.30 2.58 2.76
CA SER A 231 -5.11 3.43 2.69
C SER A 231 -5.43 4.93 2.58
N LEU A 232 -4.59 5.76 3.19
CA LEU A 232 -4.74 7.22 3.16
C LEU A 232 -4.50 7.77 1.74
N THR A 233 -3.53 7.17 1.03
CA THR A 233 -3.22 7.45 -0.37
C THR A 233 -4.43 7.32 -1.27
N GLN A 234 -5.18 6.22 -1.13
CA GLN A 234 -6.36 5.99 -1.95
C GLN A 234 -7.42 7.06 -1.71
N LEU A 235 -7.75 7.34 -0.44
CA LEU A 235 -8.78 8.35 -0.13
C LEU A 235 -8.38 9.71 -0.70
N TYR A 236 -7.13 10.13 -0.52
CA TYR A 236 -6.64 11.38 -1.09
C TYR A 236 -6.81 11.44 -2.61
N ARG A 237 -6.39 10.39 -3.34
CA ARG A 237 -6.50 10.36 -4.81
C ARG A 237 -7.95 10.36 -5.29
N VAL A 238 -8.85 9.68 -4.59
CA VAL A 238 -10.28 9.71 -4.91
C VAL A 238 -10.84 11.11 -4.64
N ALA A 239 -10.50 11.72 -3.50
CA ALA A 239 -10.90 13.10 -3.19
C ALA A 239 -10.36 14.10 -4.23
N GLU A 240 -9.13 13.94 -4.69
CA GLU A 240 -8.52 14.77 -5.72
C GLU A 240 -9.31 14.69 -7.04
N ARG A 241 -9.71 13.50 -7.49
CA ARG A 241 -10.53 13.34 -8.70
C ARG A 241 -11.87 14.06 -8.61
N HIS A 242 -12.42 14.18 -7.40
CA HIS A 242 -13.71 14.81 -7.16
C HIS A 242 -13.62 16.29 -6.73
N ARG A 243 -12.41 16.87 -6.67
CA ARG A 243 -12.21 18.27 -6.25
C ARG A 243 -12.90 19.26 -7.19
N HIS A 244 -12.85 18.97 -8.48
CA HIS A 244 -13.60 19.67 -9.52
C HIS A 244 -14.76 18.74 -9.82
N GLY A 245 -16.01 19.15 -9.56
CA GLY A 245 -17.20 18.33 -9.84
C GLY A 245 -17.19 17.77 -11.28
N PRO A 246 -18.11 16.84 -11.63
CA PRO A 246 -18.10 16.20 -12.94
C PRO A 246 -17.95 17.27 -14.04
N PRO A 247 -17.09 17.04 -15.06
CA PRO A 247 -16.85 18.05 -16.08
C PRO A 247 -18.20 18.45 -16.64
N SER A 248 -18.53 19.74 -16.52
CA SER A 248 -19.75 20.29 -17.11
C SER A 248 -19.73 19.89 -18.58
N SER A 249 -20.59 18.96 -18.98
CA SER A 249 -20.84 18.66 -20.38
C SER A 249 -21.40 19.94 -20.99
N ARG A 250 -20.52 20.76 -21.57
CA ARG A 250 -20.93 21.92 -22.36
C ARG A 250 -21.76 21.38 -23.51
N ARG A 251 -23.05 21.73 -23.51
CA ARG A 251 -23.93 21.64 -24.67
C ARG A 251 -23.46 22.61 -25.75
#